data_AF-A0A7J2VAI6-F1
#
_entry.id   AF-A0A7J2VAI6-F1
#
_cell.length_a   1.000
_cell.length_b   1.000
_cell.length_c   1.000
_cell.angle_alpha   90.00
_cell.angle_beta   90.00
_cell.angle_gamma   90.00
#
_symmetry.space_group_name_H-M   'P 1'
#
loop_
_entity.id
_entity.type
_entity.pdbx_description
1 polymer ?
#
loop_
_entity_poly.entity_id
_entity_poly.type
_entity_poly.pdbx_seq_one_letter_code
_entity_poly.pdbx_strand_id
1 'polypeptide(L)' 'TGHKLDFDKYSKMLDMYYEMRGWDESGIPRRETLRKLNLDHVITTLEKIVELK' A
#
# COMPACT_ATOMS: atom_id res chain seq x y z
N THR A 1 15.35 -3.48 -29.50
CA THR A 1 15.79 -2.31 -28.71
C THR A 1 15.15 -2.40 -27.35
N GLY A 2 15.94 -2.46 -26.28
CA GLY A 2 15.39 -2.56 -24.92
C GLY A 2 14.93 -1.19 -24.43
N HIS A 3 13.67 -1.08 -24.00
CA HIS A 3 13.19 0.10 -23.30
C HIS A 3 13.55 -0.04 -21.82
N LYS A 4 14.35 0.88 -21.29
CA LYS A 4 14.69 0.92 -19.87
C LYS A 4 13.57 1.65 -19.13
N LEU A 5 13.06 1.03 -18.08
CA LEU A 5 12.07 1.66 -17.22
C LEU A 5 12.68 2.89 -16.54
N ASP A 6 11.98 4.02 -16.63
CA ASP A 6 12.28 5.22 -15.87
C ASP A 6 11.80 4.99 -14.43
N PHE A 7 12.74 4.75 -13.52
CA PHE A 7 12.46 4.41 -12.13
C PHE A 7 11.72 5.54 -11.40
N ASP A 8 11.99 6.80 -11.72
CA ASP A 8 11.36 7.94 -11.05
C ASP A 8 9.89 8.06 -11.46
N LYS A 9 9.60 7.87 -12.76
CA LYS A 9 8.22 7.84 -13.25
C LYS A 9 7.47 6.64 -12.68
N TYR A 10 8.12 5.48 -12.60
CA TYR A 10 7.54 4.28 -12.02
C TYR A 10 7.21 4.48 -10.53
N SER A 11 8.14 5.05 -9.74
CA SER A 11 7.92 5.32 -8.32
C SER A 11 6.71 6.22 -8.11
N LYS A 12 6.61 7.32 -8.87
CA LYS A 12 5.45 8.24 -8.77
C LYS A 12 4.13 7.55 -9.11
N MET A 13 4.12 6.69 -10.13
CA MET A 13 2.93 5.91 -10.47
C MET A 13 2.56 4.91 -9.36
N LEU A 14 3.56 4.32 -8.70
CA LEU A 14 3.34 3.41 -7.59
C LEU A 14 2.77 4.12 -6.36
N ASP A 15 3.31 5.30 -6.01
CA ASP A 15 2.80 6.12 -4.91
C ASP A 15 1.35 6.52 -5.15
N MET A 16 1.02 6.96 -6.37
CA MET A 16 -0.35 7.27 -6.77
C MET A 16 -1.26 6.05 -6.65
N TYR A 17 -0.78 4.87 -7.03
CA TYR A 17 -1.54 3.63 -6.93
C TYR A 17 -1.83 3.25 -5.47
N TYR A 18 -0.84 3.37 -4.59
CA TYR A 18 -1.04 3.11 -3.16
C TYR A 18 -2.03 4.08 -2.53
N GLU A 19 -1.91 5.39 -2.80
CA GLU A 19 -2.88 6.37 -2.30
C GLU A 19 -4.31 6.08 -2.79
N MET A 20 -4.50 5.76 -4.07
CA MET A 20 -5.81 5.40 -4.61
C MET A 20 -6.42 4.16 -3.94
N ARG A 21 -5.58 3.21 -3.53
CA ARG A 21 -6.01 1.99 -2.82
C ARG A 21 -6.17 2.21 -1.32
N GLY A 22 -5.85 3.39 -0.79
CA GLY A 22 -5.82 3.67 0.64
C GLY A 22 -4.73 2.88 1.36
N TRP A 23 -3.59 2.69 0.70
CA TRP A 23 -2.38 2.09 1.23
C TRP A 23 -1.39 3.20 1.61
N ASP A 24 -0.41 2.86 2.43
CA ASP A 24 0.71 3.75 2.71
C ASP A 24 1.82 3.63 1.66
N GLU A 25 2.80 4.51 1.76
CA GLU A 25 4.01 4.53 0.93
C GLU A 25 4.84 3.23 0.99
N SER A 26 4.67 2.42 2.04
CA SER A 26 5.32 1.12 2.19
C SER A 26 4.56 -0.01 1.48
N GLY A 27 3.42 0.30 0.85
CA GLY A 27 2.54 -0.67 0.22
C GLY A 27 1.65 -1.43 1.21
N ILE A 28 1.47 -0.91 2.42
CA ILE A 28 0.66 -1.53 3.48
C ILE A 28 -0.73 -0.88 3.49
N PRO A 29 -1.83 -1.67 3.46
CA PRO A 29 -3.17 -1.12 3.58
C PRO A 29 -3.37 -0.38 4.91
N ARG A 30 -3.94 0.84 4.87
CA ARG A 30 -4.28 1.59 6.08
C ARG A 30 -5.36 0.88 6.88
N ARG A 31 -5.39 1.11 8.18
CA ARG A 31 -6.39 0.51 9.09
C ARG A 31 -7.82 0.84 8.66
N GLU A 32 -8.06 2.06 8.18
CA GLU A 32 -9.35 2.48 7.66
C GLU A 32 -9.82 1.66 6.45
N THR A 33 -8.91 1.32 5.54
CA THR A 33 -9.19 0.56 4.32
C THR A 33 -9.56 -0.87 4.66
N LEU A 34 -8.83 -1.49 5.58
CA LEU A 34 -9.12 -2.84 6.06
C LEU A 34 -10.49 -2.91 6.76
N ARG A 35 -10.84 -1.91 7.57
CA ARG A 35 -12.17 -1.81 8.20
C ARG A 35 -13.29 -1.63 7.18
N LYS A 36 -13.10 -0.75 6.18
CA LYS A 36 -14.08 -0.56 5.08
C LYS A 36 -14.36 -1.87 4.33
N LEU A 37 -13.38 -2.76 4.26
CA LEU A 37 -13.47 -4.07 3.62
C LEU A 37 -13.89 -5.21 4.56
N ASN A 38 -14.22 -4.92 5.83
CA ASN A 38 -14.52 -5.93 6.87
C ASN A 38 -13.40 -6.96 7.09
N LEU A 39 -12.13 -6.52 6.95
CA LEU A 39 -10.94 -7.34 7.14
C LEU A 39 -10.30 -7.15 8.53
N ASP A 40 -11.11 -6.95 9.57
CA ASP A 40 -10.63 -6.65 10.93
C ASP A 40 -9.68 -7.73 11.49
N HIS A 41 -9.91 -9.00 11.15
CA HIS A 41 -9.03 -10.11 11.54
C HIS A 41 -7.60 -9.97 10.96
N VAL A 42 -7.45 -9.33 9.80
CA VAL A 42 -6.16 -9.07 9.16
C VAL A 42 -5.41 -7.98 9.91
N ILE A 43 -6.12 -6.96 10.41
CA ILE A 43 -5.53 -5.86 11.21
C ILE A 43 -4.76 -6.44 12.40
N THR A 44 -5.40 -7.33 13.16
CA THR A 44 -4.78 -7.98 14.33
C THR A 44 -3.54 -8.80 13.98
N THR A 45 -3.48 -9.38 12.78
CA THR A 45 -2.33 -10.15 12.32
C THR A 45 -1.20 -9.23 11.84
N LEU A 46 -1.54 -8.19 11.10
CA LEU A 46 -0.57 -7.23 10.56
C LEU A 46 0.08 -6.39 11.66
N GLU A 47 -0.66 -5.97 12.69
CA GLU A 47 -0.12 -5.19 13.82
C GLU A 47 0.99 -5.92 14.60
N LYS A 48 1.08 -7.25 14.48
CA LYS A 48 2.16 -8.05 15.10
C LYS A 48 3.46 -8.01 14.31
N ILE A 49 3.40 -7.63 13.04
CA ILE A 49 4.51 -7.72 12.08
C ILE A 49 4.98 -6.31 11.68
N VAL A 50 4.04 -5.36 11.56
CA VAL A 50 4.29 -3.99 11.11
C VAL A 50 3.47 -2.98 11.92
N GLU A 51 3.94 -1.75 11.99
CA GLU A 51 3.18 -0.64 12.57
C GLU A 51 2.14 -0.12 11.56
N LEU A 52 0.85 -0.33 11.84
CA LEU A 52 -0.23 0.13 10.98
C LEU A 52 -0.58 1.60 11.26
N LYS A 53 -0.47 2.43 10.22
CA LYS A 53 -0.93 3.83 10.18
C LYS A 53 -2.46 3.91 10.03
#